data_AF-A0ABD5SBF0-F1
#
_entry.id   AF-A0ABD5SBF0-F1
#
_cell.length_a   1.000
_cell.length_b   1.000
_cell.length_c   1.000
_cell.angle_alpha   90.00
_cell.angle_beta   90.00
_cell.angle_gamma   90.00
#
_symmetry.space_group_name_H-M   'P 1'
#
loop_
_entity.id
_entity.type
_entity.pdbx_description
1 polymer ?
#
loop_
_entity_poly.entity_id
_entity_poly.type
_entity_poly.pdbx_seq_one_letter_code
_entity_poly.pdbx_strand_id
1 'polypeptide(L)'
;MDLRRLGEYDVLVLVSLIWFLGKFVRYAFPPLFETLQGAYGVSTATIGVAFTGFMTVYALMQFPSGAVADRVGPVRVIVAGAAVAGLGALAVAV
;
A
#
# COMPACT_ATOMS: atom_id res chain seq x y z
N MET A 1 18.51 -16.77 18.78
CA MET A 1 17.91 -17.12 17.47
C MET A 1 19.03 -17.15 16.45
N ASP A 2 19.18 -18.27 15.75
CA ASP A 2 20.27 -18.48 14.80
C ASP A 2 19.98 -17.70 13.51
N LEU A 3 20.77 -16.65 13.23
CA LEU A 3 20.60 -15.79 12.05
C LEU A 3 20.69 -16.58 10.73
N ARG A 4 21.35 -17.76 10.74
CA ARG A 4 21.45 -18.65 9.56
C ARG A 4 20.12 -19.32 9.21
N ARG A 5 19.24 -19.57 10.18
CA ARG A 5 17.89 -20.12 9.94
C ARG A 5 16.92 -19.07 9.39
N LEU A 6 17.11 -17.79 9.72
CA LEU A 6 16.34 -16.72 9.11
C LEU A 6 16.63 -16.65 7.60
N GLY A 7 17.90 -16.81 7.21
CA GLY A 7 18.35 -16.90 5.81
C GLY A 7 17.54 -17.85 4.93
N GLU A 8 17.12 -19.00 5.47
CA GLU A 8 16.32 -20.00 4.75
C GLU A 8 14.86 -19.55 4.54
N TYR A 9 14.35 -18.63 5.38
CA TYR A 9 12.98 -18.11 5.36
C TYR A 9 12.90 -16.62 5.01
N ASP A 10 14.01 -15.98 4.62
CA ASP A 10 14.07 -14.53 4.36
C ASP A 10 12.97 -14.07 3.39
N VAL A 11 12.74 -14.82 2.31
CA VAL A 11 11.69 -14.52 1.33
C VAL A 11 10.31 -14.60 1.96
N LEU A 12 10.04 -15.61 2.80
CA LEU A 12 8.76 -15.77 3.47
C LEU A 12 8.50 -14.63 4.46
N VAL A 13 9.51 -14.28 5.26
CA VAL A 13 9.43 -13.17 6.21
C VAL A 13 9.19 -11.87 5.46
N LEU A 14 9.96 -11.58 4.41
CA LEU A 14 9.85 -10.35 3.62
C LEU A 14 8.47 -10.22 2.95
N VAL A 15 8.00 -11.27 2.28
CA VAL A 15 6.69 -11.28 1.63
C VAL A 15 5.57 -11.11 2.66
N SER A 16 5.68 -11.77 3.81
CA SER A 16 4.70 -11.63 4.90
C SER A 16 4.65 -10.20 5.44
N LEU A 17 5.80 -9.57 5.63
CA LEU A 17 5.90 -8.17 6.08
C LEU A 17 5.32 -7.20 5.06
N ILE A 18 5.61 -7.40 3.76
CA ILE A 18 5.04 -6.58 2.68
C ILE A 18 3.51 -6.70 2.66
N TRP A 19 2.99 -7.93 2.77
CA TRP A 19 1.55 -8.18 2.84
C TRP A 19 0.91 -7.57 4.08
N PHE A 20 1.54 -7.76 5.24
CA PHE A 20 1.10 -7.17 6.50
C PHE A 20 1.00 -5.66 6.37
N LEU A 21 2.06 -4.99 5.90
CA LEU A 21 2.09 -3.54 5.77
C LEU A 21 1.00 -3.04 4.82
N GLY A 22 0.86 -3.67 3.64
CA GLY A 22 -0.18 -3.30 2.67
C GLY A 22 -1.60 -3.46 3.23
N LYS A 23 -1.86 -4.54 3.99
CA LYS A 23 -3.17 -4.76 4.63
C LYS A 23 -3.40 -3.85 5.82
N PHE A 24 -2.38 -3.64 6.64
CA PHE A 24 -2.43 -2.74 7.78
C PHE A 24 -2.81 -1.33 7.34
N VAL A 25 -2.11 -0.75 6.36
CA VAL A 25 -2.42 0.59 5.85
C VAL A 25 -3.84 0.64 5.27
N ARG A 26 -4.23 -0.35 4.48
CA ARG A 26 -5.57 -0.41 3.87
C ARG A 26 -6.69 -0.43 4.92
N TYR A 27 -6.52 -1.18 6.01
CA TYR A 27 -7.54 -1.31 7.05
C TYR A 27 -7.43 -0.24 8.14
N ALA A 28 -6.28 0.41 8.29
CA ALA A 28 -6.12 1.58 9.14
C ALA A 28 -6.84 2.81 8.56
N PHE A 29 -7.03 2.88 7.24
CA PHE A 29 -7.57 4.07 6.59
C PHE A 29 -9.03 4.39 7.01
N PRO A 30 -10.02 3.47 6.94
CA PRO A 30 -11.40 3.79 7.32
C PRO A 30 -11.59 4.25 8.78
N PRO A 31 -10.97 3.60 9.79
CA PRO A 31 -11.01 4.08 11.18
C PRO A 31 -10.43 5.48 11.39
N LEU A 32 -9.53 5.93 10.51
CA LEU A 32 -8.88 7.24 10.61
C LEU A 32 -9.67 8.37 9.91
N PHE A 33 -10.84 8.08 9.34
CA PHE A 33 -11.59 9.08 8.56
C PHE A 33 -11.90 10.36 9.35
N GLU A 34 -12.35 10.24 10.59
CA GLU A 34 -12.67 11.40 11.42
C GLU A 34 -11.41 12.21 11.77
N THR A 35 -10.33 11.51 12.11
CA THR A 35 -9.02 12.14 12.39
C THR A 35 -8.49 12.89 11.18
N LEU A 36 -8.56 12.30 9.99
CA LEU A 36 -8.13 12.93 8.74
C LEU A 36 -9.03 14.11 8.35
N GLN A 37 -10.34 14.00 8.54
CA GLN A 37 -11.28 15.12 8.33
C GLN A 37 -10.92 16.30 9.24
N GLY A 38 -10.67 16.05 10.53
CA GLY A 38 -10.25 17.07 11.48
C GLY A 38 -8.90 17.69 11.15
N ALA A 39 -7.91 16.88 10.77
CA ALA A 39 -6.55 17.35 10.47
C ALA A 39 -6.48 18.18 9.18
N TYR A 40 -7.21 17.79 8.13
CA TYR A 40 -7.18 18.46 6.82
C TYR A 40 -8.35 19.42 6.59
N GLY A 41 -9.29 19.54 7.53
CA GLY A 41 -10.46 20.41 7.41
C GLY A 41 -11.40 20.00 6.26
N VAL A 42 -11.44 18.72 5.91
CA VAL A 42 -12.20 18.21 4.75
C VAL A 42 -13.56 17.63 5.17
N SER A 43 -14.51 17.69 4.25
CA SER A 43 -15.84 17.12 4.46
C SER A 43 -15.84 15.59 4.34
N THR A 44 -16.89 14.95 4.87
CA THR A 44 -17.15 13.52 4.70
C THR A 44 -17.27 13.11 3.23
N ALA A 45 -17.84 13.98 2.39
CA ALA A 45 -17.92 13.75 0.94
C ALA A 45 -16.52 13.71 0.30
N THR A 46 -15.65 14.64 0.68
CA THR A 46 -14.27 14.73 0.17
C THR A 46 -13.45 13.49 0.53
N ILE A 47 -13.47 13.07 1.79
CA ILE A 47 -12.73 11.87 2.21
C ILE A 47 -13.31 10.59 1.60
N GLY A 48 -14.64 10.53 1.44
CA GLY A 48 -15.32 9.45 0.74
C GLY A 48 -14.87 9.33 -0.72
N VAL A 49 -14.83 10.45 -1.45
CA VAL A 49 -14.32 10.50 -2.84
C VAL A 49 -12.85 10.07 -2.91
N ALA A 50 -12.00 10.51 -1.98
CA ALA A 50 -10.61 10.08 -1.93
C ALA A 50 -10.49 8.56 -1.75
N PHE A 51 -11.27 7.97 -0.84
CA PHE A 51 -11.28 6.52 -0.63
C PHE A 51 -11.86 5.76 -1.84
N THR A 52 -12.91 6.28 -2.47
CA THR A 52 -13.43 5.72 -3.72
C THR A 52 -12.36 5.72 -4.81
N GLY A 53 -11.65 6.84 -4.99
CA GLY A 53 -10.54 6.94 -5.95
C GLY A 53 -9.46 5.90 -5.69
N PHE A 54 -9.04 5.73 -4.43
CA PHE A 54 -8.11 4.67 -4.01
C PHE A 54 -8.62 3.26 -4.41
N MET A 55 -9.88 2.96 -4.11
CA MET A 55 -10.49 1.66 -4.44
C MET A 55 -10.64 1.44 -5.95
N THR A 56 -10.94 2.50 -6.71
CA THR A 56 -11.02 2.46 -8.18
C THR A 56 -9.65 2.16 -8.78
N VAL A 57 -8.60 2.87 -8.38
CA VAL A 57 -7.24 2.60 -8.86
C VAL A 57 -6.80 1.18 -8.49
N TYR A 58 -7.10 0.75 -7.27
CA TYR A 58 -6.84 -0.63 -6.84
C TYR A 58 -7.52 -1.66 -7.74
N ALA A 59 -8.81 -1.47 -8.05
CA ALA A 59 -9.57 -2.37 -8.92
C ALA A 59 -8.99 -2.38 -10.34
N LEU A 60 -8.67 -1.21 -10.89
CA LEU A 60 -8.07 -1.09 -12.23
C LEU A 60 -6.71 -1.76 -12.30
N MET A 61 -5.91 -1.71 -11.23
CA MET A 61 -4.57 -2.29 -11.19
C MET A 61 -4.54 -3.78 -10.82
N GLN A 62 -5.67 -4.38 -10.42
CA GLN A 62 -5.71 -5.74 -9.90
C GLN A 62 -5.14 -6.79 -10.88
N PHE A 63 -5.45 -6.68 -12.17
CA PHE A 63 -4.89 -7.57 -13.21
C PHE A 63 -3.68 -6.97 -13.94
N PRO A 64 -3.68 -5.68 -14.33
CA PRO A 64 -2.53 -5.09 -15.02
C PRO A 64 -1.22 -5.20 -14.24
N SER A 65 -1.25 -5.05 -12.91
CA SER A 65 -0.04 -5.19 -12.09
C SER A 65 0.57 -6.58 -12.18
N GLY A 66 -0.26 -7.63 -12.20
CA GLY A 66 0.18 -9.01 -12.42
C GLY A 66 0.77 -9.21 -13.82
N ALA A 67 0.06 -8.76 -14.86
CA ALA A 67 0.54 -8.87 -16.23
C ALA A 67 1.84 -8.09 -16.49
N VAL A 68 2.08 -7.00 -15.77
CA VAL A 68 3.35 -6.27 -15.80
C VAL A 68 4.42 -7.04 -15.03
N ALA A 69 4.10 -7.59 -13.86
CA ALA A 69 5.01 -8.40 -13.05
C ALA A 69 5.51 -9.63 -13.82
N ASP A 70 4.66 -10.27 -14.61
CA ASP A 70 5.03 -11.40 -15.47
C ASP A 70 6.05 -11.01 -16.56
N ARG A 71 6.04 -9.75 -17.00
CA ARG A 71 6.95 -9.25 -18.05
C ARG A 71 8.26 -8.70 -17.53
N VAL A 72 8.23 -7.92 -16.44
CA VAL A 72 9.42 -7.19 -15.95
C VAL A 72 9.95 -7.70 -14.60
N GLY A 73 9.27 -8.67 -14.00
CA GLY A 73 9.60 -9.30 -12.73
C GLY A 73 8.79 -8.75 -11.55
N PRO A 74 8.32 -9.61 -10.63
CA PRO A 74 7.43 -9.23 -9.52
C PRO A 74 8.08 -8.27 -8.52
N VAL A 75 9.37 -8.46 -8.20
CA VAL A 75 10.09 -7.61 -7.24
C VAL A 75 10.15 -6.16 -7.72
N ARG A 76 10.42 -5.93 -9.02
CA ARG A 76 10.48 -4.57 -9.58
C ARG A 76 9.13 -3.86 -9.48
N VAL A 77 8.03 -4.58 -9.76
CA VAL A 77 6.68 -4.03 -9.65
C VAL A 77 6.31 -3.71 -8.20
N ILE A 78 6.65 -4.59 -7.26
CA ILE A 78 6.43 -4.36 -5.82
C ILE A 78 7.20 -3.12 -5.35
N VAL A 79 8.49 -3.01 -5.68
CA VAL A 79 9.33 -1.87 -5.28
C VAL A 79 8.82 -0.56 -5.90
N ALA A 80 8.46 -0.57 -7.19
CA ALA A 80 7.90 0.60 -7.85
C ALA A 80 6.57 1.03 -7.22
N GLY A 81 5.67 0.08 -6.95
CA GLY A 81 4.39 0.35 -6.29
C GLY A 81 4.58 0.91 -4.87
N ALA A 82 5.50 0.33 -4.09
CA ALA A 82 5.84 0.82 -2.75
C ALA A 82 6.45 2.23 -2.79
N ALA A 83 7.32 2.52 -3.76
CA ALA A 83 7.89 3.84 -3.95
C ALA A 83 6.82 4.88 -4.30
N VAL A 84 5.90 4.57 -5.23
CA VAL A 84 4.78 5.44 -5.58
C VAL A 84 3.89 5.70 -4.37
N ALA A 85 3.55 4.66 -3.60
CA ALA A 85 2.74 4.81 -2.39
C ALA A 85 3.44 5.67 -1.32
N GLY A 86 4.74 5.45 -1.08
CA GLY A 86 5.53 6.20 -0.11
C GLY A 86 5.71 7.67 -0.51
N LEU A 87 6.04 7.93 -1.77
CA LEU A 87 6.17 9.29 -2.30
C LEU A 87 4.84 10.04 -2.30
N GLY A 88 3.75 9.36 -2.66
CA GLY A 88 2.40 9.94 -2.58
C GLY A 88 1.99 10.29 -1.15
N ALA A 89 2.31 9.41 -0.18
CA ALA A 89 2.06 9.69 1.23
C ALA A 89 2.88 10.90 1.73
N LEU A 90 4.17 10.97 1.38
CA LEU A 90 5.03 12.11 1.72
C LEU A 90 4.52 13.42 1.12
N ALA A 91 4.06 13.40 -0.13
CA ALA A 91 3.55 14.58 -0.81
C ALA A 91 2.29 15.17 -0.16
N VAL A 92 1.51 14.37 0.56
CA VAL A 92 0.31 14.81 1.29
C VAL A 92 0.62 15.15 2.75
N ALA A 93 1.71 14.61 3.31
CA ALA A 93 2.12 14.84 4.69
C ALA A 93 2.81 16.20 4.93
N VAL A 94 3.22 16.90 3.88
CA VAL A 94 3.92 18.20 3.90
C VAL A 94 2.97 19.29 3.41
#